data_AF-A0AAP4UG67-F1
#
_entry.id   AF-A0AAP4UG67-F1
#
_cell.length_a   1.000
_cell.length_b   1.000
_cell.length_c   1.000
_cell.angle_alpha   90.00
_cell.angle_beta   90.00
_cell.angle_gamma   90.00
#
_symmetry.space_group_name_H-M   'P 1'
#
loop_
_entity.id
_entity.type
_entity.pdbx_description
1 polymer ?
#
loop_
_entity_poly.entity_id
_entity_poly.type
_entity_poly.pdbx_seq_one_letter_code
_entity_poly.pdbx_strand_id
1 'polypeptide(L)'
;MTTWPKDLIAYLEDNFEVFIGWCCVSENQSSVYEFENSLSEVRVILKKYSLIGYHCTKLTRGEISKISKYGMSLQNGATLSSRLEKLVSEGSIIKEVAEKLRVDNQCDDGNRANMLWFCFYEPHKSGEHGINRLFKSWGGEALYNSHEGSDILGEVLKNIGIPCVINAIVPMKSIPNARLPWKEVIATFLSSKGFKLDNPTDYEGYSIESITSDNIIDIIEYPTEKFDKLTGCREWSKKINSG
;
A
#
# COMPACT_ATOMS: atom_id res chain seq x y z
N MET A 1 -23.91 -5.04 6.65
CA MET A 1 -23.43 -6.27 7.31
C MET A 1 -22.05 -5.97 7.86
N THR A 2 -21.79 -6.29 9.13
CA THR A 2 -20.46 -6.15 9.75
C THR A 2 -19.52 -7.19 9.15
N THR A 3 -18.41 -6.76 8.54
CA THR A 3 -17.38 -7.60 7.90
C THR A 3 -16.39 -8.22 8.90
N TRP A 4 -16.65 -8.06 10.19
CA TRP A 4 -15.75 -8.48 11.25
C TRP A 4 -15.70 -10.01 11.39
N PRO A 5 -14.51 -10.60 11.52
CA PRO A 5 -14.38 -12.00 11.88
C PRO A 5 -14.94 -12.29 13.28
N LYS A 6 -15.70 -13.38 13.40
CA LYS A 6 -16.40 -13.73 14.65
C LYS A 6 -15.45 -14.08 15.80
N ASP A 7 -14.36 -14.79 15.50
CA ASP A 7 -13.34 -15.16 16.50
C ASP A 7 -12.58 -13.92 17.00
N LEU A 8 -12.31 -12.96 16.11
CA LEU A 8 -11.72 -11.68 16.48
C LEU A 8 -12.65 -10.90 17.41
N ILE A 9 -13.94 -10.78 17.07
CA ILE A 9 -14.90 -10.11 17.96
C ILE A 9 -14.95 -10.81 19.32
N ALA A 10 -15.14 -12.12 19.34
CA ALA A 10 -15.22 -12.88 20.58
C ALA A 10 -13.98 -12.65 21.46
N TYR A 11 -12.79 -12.70 20.87
CA TYR A 11 -11.55 -12.44 21.59
C TYR A 11 -11.45 -11.01 22.13
N LEU A 12 -11.84 -10.01 21.34
CA LEU A 12 -11.82 -8.61 21.77
C LEU A 12 -12.86 -8.31 22.86
N GLU A 13 -14.00 -9.01 22.84
CA GLU A 13 -15.03 -8.93 23.89
C GLU A 13 -14.56 -9.59 25.18
N ASP A 14 -13.96 -10.77 25.11
CA ASP A 14 -13.42 -11.48 26.27
C ASP A 14 -12.26 -10.72 26.96
N ASN A 15 -11.54 -9.88 26.20
CA ASN A 15 -10.39 -9.10 26.68
C ASN A 15 -10.66 -7.58 26.69
N PHE A 16 -11.94 -7.19 26.70
CA PHE A 16 -12.36 -5.80 26.55
C PHE A 16 -11.72 -4.84 27.57
N GLU A 17 -11.70 -5.22 28.85
CA GLU A 17 -11.13 -4.42 29.94
C GLU A 17 -9.63 -4.17 29.76
N VAL A 18 -8.89 -5.14 29.21
CA VAL A 18 -7.46 -4.99 28.92
C VAL A 18 -7.26 -3.90 27.87
N PHE A 19 -8.04 -3.91 26.80
CA PHE A 19 -7.89 -2.94 25.72
C PHE A 19 -8.36 -1.54 26.11
N ILE A 20 -9.45 -1.42 26.85
CA ILE A 20 -9.87 -0.11 27.38
C ILE A 20 -8.80 0.46 28.30
N GLY A 21 -8.26 -0.35 29.20
CA GLY A 21 -7.29 0.14 30.19
C GLY A 21 -6.04 0.77 29.58
N TRP A 22 -5.68 0.33 28.37
CA TRP A 22 -4.50 0.79 27.63
C TRP A 22 -4.81 1.80 26.52
N CYS A 23 -5.96 1.69 25.86
CA CYS A 23 -6.33 2.58 24.75
C CYS A 23 -7.12 3.81 25.20
N CYS A 24 -7.78 3.74 26.35
CA CYS A 24 -8.51 4.83 26.97
C CYS A 24 -7.80 5.20 28.28
N VAL A 25 -7.73 6.47 28.63
CA VAL A 25 -7.26 6.88 29.97
C VAL A 25 -8.21 6.27 31.00
N SER A 26 -7.77 5.24 31.72
CA SER A 26 -8.57 4.53 32.72
C SER A 26 -7.78 4.33 34.01
N GLU A 27 -8.48 4.34 35.15
CA GLU A 27 -7.88 4.15 36.48
C GLU A 27 -7.47 2.68 36.76
N ASN A 28 -7.95 1.72 35.96
CA ASN A 28 -7.74 0.28 36.14
C ASN A 28 -6.94 -0.32 34.97
N GLN A 29 -5.80 0.29 34.64
CA GLN A 29 -4.91 -0.23 33.60
C GLN A 29 -4.33 -1.59 34.03
N SER A 30 -4.55 -2.61 33.19
CA SER A 30 -3.92 -3.93 33.34
C SER A 30 -2.41 -3.85 33.21
N SER A 31 -1.69 -4.89 33.64
CA SER A 31 -0.23 -4.90 33.52
C SER A 31 0.23 -4.87 32.06
N VAL A 32 1.42 -4.31 31.81
CA VAL A 32 2.07 -4.34 30.46
C VAL A 32 2.13 -5.77 29.93
N TYR A 33 2.39 -6.74 30.81
CA TYR A 33 2.51 -8.14 30.46
C TYR A 33 1.18 -8.73 29.96
N GLU A 34 0.07 -8.44 30.64
CA GLU A 34 -1.27 -8.88 30.22
C GLU A 34 -1.68 -8.25 28.89
N PHE A 35 -1.36 -6.98 28.68
CA PHE A 35 -1.61 -6.30 27.43
C PHE A 35 -0.80 -6.90 26.27
N GLU A 36 0.50 -7.11 26.45
CA GLU A 36 1.34 -7.71 25.40
C GLU A 36 0.94 -9.15 25.08
N ASN A 37 0.54 -9.95 26.08
CA ASN A 37 -0.01 -11.29 25.85
C ASN A 37 -1.31 -11.22 25.03
N SER A 38 -2.22 -10.33 25.43
CA SER A 38 -3.49 -10.14 24.71
C SER A 38 -3.27 -9.69 23.27
N LEU A 39 -2.29 -8.81 23.08
CA LEU A 39 -1.90 -8.28 21.78
C LEU A 39 -1.22 -9.34 20.89
N SER A 40 -0.42 -10.24 21.48
CA SER A 40 0.16 -11.37 20.76
C SER A 40 -0.93 -12.26 20.15
N GLU A 41 -1.98 -12.57 20.90
CA GLU A 41 -3.08 -13.37 20.38
C GLU A 41 -3.94 -12.64 19.35
N VAL A 42 -4.19 -11.34 19.51
CA VAL A 42 -4.80 -10.53 18.44
C VAL A 42 -3.98 -10.65 17.15
N ARG A 43 -2.65 -10.54 17.21
CA ARG A 43 -1.79 -10.70 16.03
C ARG A 43 -1.91 -12.10 15.41
N VAL A 44 -2.00 -13.16 16.22
CA VAL A 44 -2.22 -14.54 15.74
C VAL A 44 -3.57 -14.66 15.03
N ILE A 45 -4.64 -14.11 15.59
CA ILE A 45 -5.97 -14.13 14.98
C ILE A 45 -5.97 -13.34 13.66
N LEU A 46 -5.40 -12.14 13.65
CA LEU A 46 -5.35 -11.28 12.46
C LEU A 46 -4.67 -11.97 11.28
N LYS A 47 -3.60 -12.74 11.50
CA LYS A 47 -2.88 -13.45 10.44
C LYS A 47 -3.71 -14.50 9.69
N LYS A 48 -4.87 -14.91 10.21
CA LYS A 48 -5.79 -15.83 9.51
C LYS A 48 -6.60 -15.13 8.41
N TYR A 49 -6.64 -13.80 8.43
CA TYR A 49 -7.50 -13.00 7.58
C TYR A 49 -6.71 -12.19 6.56
N SER A 50 -7.44 -11.49 5.69
CA SER A 50 -6.89 -10.61 4.67
C SER A 50 -7.56 -9.24 4.74
N LEU A 51 -6.88 -8.24 4.20
CA LEU A 51 -7.41 -6.88 4.02
C LEU A 51 -7.59 -6.59 2.55
N ILE A 52 -8.50 -5.67 2.22
CA ILE A 52 -8.55 -5.08 0.89
C ILE A 52 -7.62 -3.87 0.90
N GLY A 53 -6.62 -3.88 0.03
CA GLY A 53 -5.61 -2.83 -0.09
C GLY A 53 -5.56 -2.24 -1.49
N TYR A 54 -5.15 -0.98 -1.57
CA TYR A 54 -4.97 -0.24 -2.81
C TYR A 54 -3.49 0.11 -3.00
N HIS A 55 -2.91 -0.31 -4.13
CA HIS A 55 -1.56 0.05 -4.54
C HIS A 55 -1.63 1.08 -5.66
N CYS A 56 -1.30 2.33 -5.34
CA CYS A 56 -1.24 3.44 -6.29
C CYS A 56 0.12 3.45 -7.00
N THR A 57 0.11 3.45 -8.33
CA THR A 57 1.35 3.34 -9.12
C THR A 57 1.15 3.81 -10.57
N LYS A 58 2.22 3.76 -11.37
CA LYS A 58 2.18 3.99 -12.82
C LYS A 58 2.83 2.81 -13.52
N LEU A 59 2.14 2.23 -14.50
CA LEU A 59 2.49 0.94 -15.11
C LEU A 59 2.42 0.98 -16.63
N THR A 60 3.29 0.26 -17.32
CA THR A 60 3.14 0.01 -18.76
C THR A 60 2.03 -0.99 -19.03
N ARG A 61 1.54 -1.03 -20.28
CA ARG A 61 0.58 -2.05 -20.73
C ARG A 61 1.08 -3.48 -20.50
N GLY A 62 2.38 -3.71 -20.70
CA GLY A 62 3.02 -5.00 -20.43
C GLY A 62 3.03 -5.36 -18.94
N GLU A 63 3.25 -4.38 -18.06
CA GLU A 63 3.19 -4.58 -16.60
C GLU A 63 1.78 -4.87 -16.11
N ILE A 64 0.77 -4.11 -16.58
CA ILE A 64 -0.65 -4.35 -16.28
C ILE A 64 -1.05 -5.78 -16.67
N SER A 65 -0.67 -6.21 -17.88
CA SER A 65 -0.95 -7.55 -18.38
C SER A 65 -0.28 -8.64 -17.55
N LYS A 66 0.97 -8.41 -17.11
CA LYS A 66 1.70 -9.34 -16.24
C LYS A 66 1.04 -9.45 -14.87
N ILE A 67 0.65 -8.33 -14.26
CA ILE A 67 0.00 -8.32 -12.94
C ILE A 67 -1.36 -9.01 -13.00
N SER A 68 -2.14 -8.76 -14.05
CA SER A 68 -3.42 -9.44 -14.25
C SER A 68 -3.26 -10.96 -14.35
N LYS A 69 -2.18 -11.43 -14.97
CA LYS A 69 -1.95 -12.85 -15.23
C LYS A 69 -1.25 -13.60 -14.09
N TYR A 70 -0.32 -12.94 -13.40
CA TYR A 70 0.60 -13.59 -12.46
C TYR A 70 0.58 -12.95 -11.05
N GLY A 71 -0.13 -11.84 -10.88
CA GLY A 71 -0.14 -11.07 -9.65
C GLY A 71 1.04 -10.10 -9.51
N MET A 72 1.22 -9.55 -8.32
CA MET A 72 2.25 -8.57 -8.00
C MET A 72 3.47 -9.26 -7.39
N SER A 73 4.64 -9.07 -8.01
CA SER A 73 5.92 -9.50 -7.44
C SER A 73 6.54 -8.42 -6.57
N LEU A 74 7.30 -8.82 -5.54
CA LEU A 74 8.13 -7.93 -4.75
C LEU A 74 9.08 -7.11 -5.65
N GLN A 75 9.31 -5.84 -5.29
CA GLN A 75 10.16 -4.92 -6.07
C GLN A 75 11.52 -4.73 -5.39
N ASN A 76 12.59 -4.77 -6.18
CA ASN A 76 13.98 -4.53 -5.78
C ASN A 76 14.82 -4.08 -7.00
N GLY A 77 16.13 -3.89 -6.83
CA GLY A 77 17.04 -3.46 -7.91
C GLY A 77 17.09 -4.43 -9.10
N ALA A 78 16.95 -5.73 -8.86
CA ALA A 78 16.90 -6.73 -9.93
C ALA A 78 15.61 -6.62 -10.75
N THR A 79 14.46 -6.46 -10.09
CA THR A 79 13.18 -6.26 -10.81
C THR A 79 13.17 -4.92 -11.54
N LEU A 80 13.71 -3.84 -10.95
CA LEU A 80 13.87 -2.56 -11.64
C LEU A 80 14.73 -2.72 -12.90
N SER A 81 15.86 -3.42 -12.81
CA SER A 81 16.74 -3.65 -13.95
C SER A 81 16.05 -4.38 -15.09
N SER A 82 15.28 -5.44 -14.78
CA SER A 82 14.49 -6.17 -15.78
C SER A 82 13.39 -5.30 -16.41
N ARG A 83 12.75 -4.43 -15.63
CA ARG A 83 11.74 -3.49 -16.12
C ARG A 83 12.36 -2.45 -17.07
N LEU A 84 13.53 -1.91 -16.73
CA LEU A 84 14.28 -0.98 -17.58
C LEU A 84 14.74 -1.64 -18.88
N GLU A 85 15.25 -2.87 -18.83
CA GLU A 85 15.62 -3.64 -20.03
C GLU A 85 14.43 -3.85 -20.95
N LYS A 86 13.25 -4.13 -20.38
CA LYS A 86 12.02 -4.26 -21.15
C LYS A 86 11.68 -2.96 -21.87
N LEU A 87 11.73 -1.82 -21.18
CA LEU A 87 11.49 -0.50 -21.77
C LEU A 87 12.48 -0.17 -22.92
N VAL A 88 13.76 -0.53 -22.75
CA VAL A 88 14.77 -0.37 -23.82
C VAL A 88 14.45 -1.26 -25.01
N SER A 89 14.12 -2.54 -24.77
CA SER A 89 13.80 -3.48 -25.85
C SER A 89 12.55 -3.08 -26.65
N GLU A 90 11.62 -2.35 -26.01
CA GLU A 90 10.40 -1.82 -26.62
C GLU A 90 10.61 -0.45 -27.26
N GLY A 91 11.82 0.11 -27.19
CA GLY A 91 12.14 1.45 -27.69
C GLY A 91 11.46 2.58 -26.93
N SER A 92 10.91 2.31 -25.73
CA SER A 92 10.25 3.32 -24.89
C SER A 92 11.24 4.30 -24.27
N ILE A 93 12.48 3.85 -24.03
CA ILE A 93 13.60 4.68 -23.58
C ILE A 93 14.89 4.24 -24.27
N ILE A 94 15.85 5.15 -24.38
CA ILE A 94 17.20 4.82 -24.85
C ILE A 94 18.04 4.18 -23.74
N LYS A 95 19.06 3.42 -24.15
CA LYS A 95 19.92 2.66 -23.23
C LYS A 95 20.63 3.56 -22.21
N GLU A 96 21.06 4.74 -22.63
CA GLU A 96 21.78 5.71 -21.79
C GLU A 96 20.90 6.23 -20.65
N VAL A 97 19.59 6.38 -20.90
CA VAL A 97 18.62 6.76 -19.87
C VAL A 97 18.41 5.62 -18.89
N ALA A 98 18.23 4.38 -19.39
CA ALA A 98 18.11 3.21 -18.54
C ALA A 98 19.33 3.00 -17.62
N GLU A 99 20.55 3.22 -18.13
CA GLU A 99 21.78 3.13 -17.34
C GLU A 99 21.82 4.15 -16.21
N LYS A 100 21.44 5.42 -16.46
CA LYS A 100 21.37 6.46 -15.43
C LYS A 100 20.34 6.11 -14.34
N LEU A 101 19.15 5.66 -14.74
CA LEU A 101 18.09 5.23 -13.81
C LEU A 101 18.52 4.02 -12.97
N ARG A 102 19.33 3.11 -13.54
CA ARG A 102 19.85 1.94 -12.82
C ARG A 102 20.91 2.30 -11.79
N VAL A 103 21.76 3.29 -12.06
CA VAL A 103 22.84 3.70 -11.16
C VAL A 103 22.33 4.45 -9.94
N ASP A 104 21.34 5.32 -10.12
CA ASP A 104 20.83 6.16 -9.04
C ASP A 104 19.37 5.80 -8.75
N ASN A 105 19.17 4.93 -7.76
CA ASN A 105 17.85 4.57 -7.27
C ASN A 105 17.96 4.02 -5.84
N GLN A 106 16.80 3.80 -5.23
CA GLN A 106 16.62 3.37 -3.85
C GLN A 106 15.89 2.02 -3.76
N CYS A 107 15.88 1.22 -4.83
CA CYS A 107 15.11 -0.02 -4.88
C CYS A 107 15.68 -1.13 -3.98
N ASP A 108 16.95 -1.06 -3.61
CA ASP A 108 17.60 -1.99 -2.68
C ASP A 108 17.75 -1.43 -1.26
N ASP A 109 17.19 -0.23 -0.98
CA ASP A 109 17.17 0.34 0.37
C ASP A 109 16.35 -0.56 1.32
N GLY A 110 16.84 -0.79 2.53
CA GLY A 110 16.22 -1.74 3.48
C GLY A 110 14.77 -1.42 3.89
N ASN A 111 14.30 -0.19 3.70
CA ASN A 111 12.92 0.24 3.95
C ASN A 111 12.03 0.25 2.68
N ARG A 112 12.54 -0.24 1.55
CA ARG A 112 11.85 -0.23 0.24
C ARG A 112 11.94 -1.58 -0.47
N ALA A 113 13.11 -2.20 -0.40
CA ALA A 113 13.40 -3.46 -1.06
C ALA A 113 12.46 -4.57 -0.58
N ASN A 114 11.94 -5.33 -1.52
CA ASN A 114 11.10 -6.49 -1.28
C ASN A 114 9.80 -6.19 -0.52
N MET A 115 9.22 -5.01 -0.73
CA MET A 115 7.97 -4.58 -0.11
C MET A 115 6.93 -4.19 -1.18
N LEU A 116 5.68 -4.58 -0.95
CA LEU A 116 4.52 -4.09 -1.70
C LEU A 116 3.66 -3.24 -0.79
N TRP A 117 3.68 -1.93 -0.99
CA TRP A 117 2.97 -0.95 -0.17
C TRP A 117 1.50 -0.80 -0.57
N PHE A 118 0.62 -0.70 0.42
CA PHE A 118 -0.82 -0.54 0.23
C PHE A 118 -1.38 0.50 1.20
N CYS A 119 -2.34 1.28 0.71
CA CYS A 119 -3.31 1.97 1.55
C CYS A 119 -4.47 0.99 1.83
N PHE A 120 -4.82 0.77 3.10
CA PHE A 120 -5.95 -0.09 3.48
C PHE A 120 -7.23 0.74 3.72
N TYR A 121 -7.40 1.74 2.88
CA TYR A 121 -8.48 2.72 2.87
C TYR A 121 -8.58 3.29 1.44
N GLU A 122 -9.72 3.88 1.09
CA GLU A 122 -9.91 4.39 -0.27
C GLU A 122 -8.90 5.51 -0.61
N PRO A 123 -8.19 5.45 -1.77
CA PRO A 123 -7.10 6.36 -2.11
C PRO A 123 -7.43 7.86 -2.03
N HIS A 124 -8.67 8.26 -2.28
CA HIS A 124 -9.06 9.68 -2.19
C HIS A 124 -8.77 10.31 -0.81
N LYS A 125 -8.73 9.50 0.26
CA LYS A 125 -8.41 9.98 1.61
C LYS A 125 -6.94 10.38 1.78
N SER A 126 -6.02 9.80 1.00
CA SER A 126 -4.60 10.21 1.00
C SER A 126 -4.42 11.62 0.42
N GLY A 127 -5.37 12.08 -0.40
CA GLY A 127 -5.36 13.39 -1.04
C GLY A 127 -4.26 13.57 -2.10
N GLU A 128 -4.21 14.75 -2.70
CA GLU A 128 -3.26 15.07 -3.78
C GLU A 128 -1.80 14.87 -3.32
N HIS A 129 -1.45 15.29 -2.11
CA HIS A 129 -0.08 15.21 -1.62
C HIS A 129 0.39 13.77 -1.36
N GLY A 130 -0.52 12.87 -0.99
CA GLY A 130 -0.18 11.49 -0.66
C GLY A 130 0.10 10.61 -1.88
N ILE A 131 -0.69 10.76 -2.95
CA ILE A 131 -0.68 9.77 -4.05
C ILE A 131 -0.43 10.34 -5.45
N ASN A 132 -0.44 11.68 -5.65
CA ASN A 132 -0.23 12.25 -6.99
C ASN A 132 1.13 11.86 -7.60
N ARG A 133 2.19 11.84 -6.80
CA ARG A 133 3.54 11.50 -7.28
C ARG A 133 3.62 10.06 -7.81
N LEU A 134 2.88 9.13 -7.19
CA LEU A 134 2.78 7.73 -7.60
C LEU A 134 2.10 7.56 -8.96
N PHE A 135 1.20 8.48 -9.33
CA PHE A 135 0.52 8.49 -10.62
C PHE A 135 1.27 9.29 -11.68
N LYS A 136 2.08 10.26 -11.26
CA LYS A 136 2.82 11.15 -12.15
C LYS A 136 4.04 10.48 -12.76
N SER A 137 4.85 9.80 -11.96
CA SER A 137 6.16 9.28 -12.35
C SER A 137 6.24 7.76 -12.24
N TRP A 138 6.72 7.10 -13.30
CA TRP A 138 6.94 5.66 -13.31
C TRP A 138 8.07 5.23 -12.37
N GLY A 139 7.99 3.98 -11.88
CA GLY A 139 9.01 3.35 -11.05
C GLY A 139 8.79 3.48 -9.54
N GLY A 140 7.77 4.23 -9.11
CA GLY A 140 7.46 4.45 -7.70
C GLY A 140 8.54 5.25 -6.97
N GLU A 141 8.35 5.43 -5.66
CA GLU A 141 9.19 6.34 -4.87
C GLU A 141 10.67 5.96 -4.90
N ALA A 142 10.94 4.65 -4.93
CA ALA A 142 12.28 4.11 -4.96
C ALA A 142 13.07 4.52 -6.21
N LEU A 143 12.41 4.91 -7.29
CA LEU A 143 13.07 5.43 -8.48
C LEU A 143 12.92 6.95 -8.59
N TYR A 144 11.71 7.48 -8.55
CA TYR A 144 11.50 8.88 -8.91
C TYR A 144 12.09 9.88 -7.90
N ASN A 145 12.35 9.48 -6.65
CA ASN A 145 12.89 10.42 -5.65
C ASN A 145 14.25 10.98 -6.03
N SER A 146 15.08 10.22 -6.74
CA SER A 146 16.37 10.69 -7.27
C SER A 146 16.24 11.54 -8.53
N HIS A 147 15.12 11.42 -9.26
CA HIS A 147 15.04 11.89 -10.66
C HIS A 147 13.94 12.90 -10.97
N GLU A 148 12.92 13.05 -10.11
CA GLU A 148 11.74 13.88 -10.43
C GLU A 148 12.09 15.35 -10.71
N GLY A 149 13.17 15.87 -10.10
CA GLY A 149 13.69 17.22 -10.34
C GLY A 149 14.58 17.36 -11.57
N SER A 150 14.92 16.28 -12.26
CA SER A 150 15.73 16.31 -13.48
C SER A 150 14.87 16.64 -14.69
N ASP A 151 15.27 17.65 -15.48
CA ASP A 151 14.58 18.03 -16.73
C ASP A 151 14.51 16.87 -17.73
N ILE A 152 15.53 16.02 -17.77
CA ILE A 152 15.60 14.89 -18.71
C ILE A 152 14.99 13.65 -18.08
N LEU A 153 15.53 13.18 -16.94
CA LEU A 153 15.11 11.90 -16.37
C LEU A 153 13.71 11.99 -15.76
N GLY A 154 13.38 13.08 -15.09
CA GLY A 154 12.04 13.31 -14.54
C GLY A 154 10.99 13.37 -15.63
N GLU A 155 11.31 13.97 -16.78
CA GLU A 155 10.39 14.00 -17.93
C GLU A 155 10.22 12.63 -18.58
N VAL A 156 11.29 11.84 -18.68
CA VAL A 156 11.17 10.44 -19.13
C VAL A 156 10.26 9.65 -18.20
N LEU A 157 10.45 9.71 -16.88
CA LEU A 157 9.61 8.98 -15.93
C LEU A 157 8.13 9.39 -16.00
N LYS A 158 7.85 10.66 -16.30
CA LYS A 158 6.48 11.14 -16.52
C LYS A 158 5.83 10.58 -17.77
N ASN A 159 6.60 10.27 -18.82
CA ASN A 159 6.07 9.79 -20.09
C ASN A 159 6.00 8.26 -20.19
N ILE A 160 6.38 7.52 -19.15
CA ILE A 160 6.28 6.06 -19.12
C ILE A 160 4.96 5.63 -18.46
N GLY A 161 4.17 4.85 -19.19
CA GLY A 161 3.05 4.10 -18.64
C GLY A 161 1.83 4.93 -18.27
N ILE A 162 0.90 4.29 -17.57
CA ILE A 162 -0.45 4.78 -17.29
C ILE A 162 -0.66 4.74 -15.77
N PRO A 163 -1.20 5.80 -15.16
CA PRO A 163 -1.59 5.79 -13.76
C PRO A 163 -2.60 4.68 -13.48
N CYS A 164 -2.33 3.89 -12.45
CA CYS A 164 -3.12 2.73 -12.08
C CYS A 164 -3.32 2.66 -10.56
N VAL A 165 -4.50 2.17 -10.15
CA VAL A 165 -4.73 1.66 -8.79
C VAL A 165 -4.97 0.16 -8.90
N ILE A 166 -4.13 -0.63 -8.24
CA ILE A 166 -4.35 -2.07 -8.10
C ILE A 166 -5.15 -2.29 -6.81
N ASN A 167 -6.34 -2.85 -6.94
CA ASN A 167 -7.16 -3.27 -5.81
C ASN A 167 -6.91 -4.75 -5.55
N ALA A 168 -6.48 -5.11 -4.33
CA ALA A 168 -6.03 -6.46 -4.03
C ALA A 168 -6.47 -6.94 -2.63
N ILE A 169 -6.62 -8.25 -2.50
CA ILE A 169 -6.72 -8.95 -1.23
C ILE A 169 -5.30 -9.20 -0.73
N VAL A 170 -4.95 -8.62 0.42
CA VAL A 170 -3.62 -8.75 1.03
C VAL A 170 -3.73 -9.62 2.28
N PRO A 171 -3.16 -10.85 2.27
CA PRO A 171 -3.15 -11.71 3.45
C PRO A 171 -2.39 -11.04 4.60
N MET A 172 -3.00 -10.92 5.78
CA MET A 172 -2.30 -10.29 6.92
C MET A 172 -1.11 -11.10 7.39
N LYS A 173 -1.04 -12.41 7.07
CA LYS A 173 0.17 -13.22 7.31
C LYS A 173 1.42 -12.69 6.58
N SER A 174 1.26 -11.99 5.46
CA SER A 174 2.36 -11.42 4.70
C SER A 174 2.76 -10.02 5.18
N ILE A 175 2.05 -9.46 6.16
CA ILE A 175 2.40 -8.19 6.79
C ILE A 175 3.29 -8.48 8.02
N PRO A 176 4.45 -7.81 8.18
CA PRO A 176 5.30 -7.99 9.36
C PRO A 176 4.54 -7.70 10.66
N ASN A 177 4.85 -8.44 11.74
CA ASN A 177 4.17 -8.27 13.04
C ASN A 177 4.20 -6.82 13.54
N ALA A 178 5.33 -6.13 13.37
CA ALA A 178 5.53 -4.73 13.76
C ALA A 178 4.66 -3.75 12.96
N ARG A 179 4.08 -4.19 11.85
CA ARG A 179 3.24 -3.40 10.95
C ARG A 179 1.79 -3.85 10.93
N LEU A 180 1.41 -4.96 11.57
CA LEU A 180 0.00 -5.39 11.59
C LEU A 180 -0.91 -4.30 12.17
N PRO A 181 -2.14 -4.13 11.64
CA PRO A 181 -3.06 -3.05 12.05
C PRO A 181 -3.80 -3.36 13.34
N TRP A 182 -3.12 -3.93 14.34
CA TRP A 182 -3.74 -4.32 15.60
C TRP A 182 -4.32 -3.10 16.33
N LYS A 183 -3.64 -1.95 16.25
CA LYS A 183 -4.07 -0.72 16.91
C LYS A 183 -5.34 -0.18 16.28
N GLU A 184 -5.40 -0.14 14.96
CA GLU A 184 -6.54 0.32 14.19
C GLU A 184 -7.74 -0.61 14.36
N VAL A 185 -7.51 -1.92 14.41
CA VAL A 185 -8.54 -2.92 14.71
C VAL A 185 -9.12 -2.68 16.11
N ILE A 186 -8.29 -2.66 17.15
CA ILE A 186 -8.77 -2.44 18.53
C ILE A 186 -9.48 -1.09 18.64
N ALA A 187 -8.91 -0.05 18.04
CA ALA A 187 -9.52 1.28 18.06
C ALA A 187 -10.91 1.29 17.40
N THR A 188 -11.03 0.68 16.22
CA THR A 188 -12.32 0.58 15.50
C THR A 188 -13.33 -0.21 16.32
N PHE A 189 -12.91 -1.30 16.97
CA PHE A 189 -13.77 -2.09 17.85
C PHE A 189 -14.27 -1.26 19.04
N LEU A 190 -13.37 -0.60 19.78
CA LEU A 190 -13.74 0.23 20.92
C LEU A 190 -14.63 1.41 20.52
N SER A 191 -14.36 2.07 19.39
CA SER A 191 -15.23 3.09 18.84
C SER A 191 -16.63 2.56 18.49
N SER A 192 -16.74 1.33 17.98
CA SER A 192 -18.04 0.67 17.76
C SER A 192 -18.82 0.40 19.05
N LYS A 193 -18.13 0.37 20.19
CA LYS A 193 -18.72 0.24 21.54
C LYS A 193 -18.96 1.61 22.23
N GLY A 194 -18.74 2.72 21.53
CA GLY A 194 -19.03 4.08 22.00
C GLY A 194 -17.86 4.84 22.62
N PHE A 195 -16.64 4.28 22.57
CA PHE A 195 -15.45 4.94 23.12
C PHE A 195 -14.86 5.94 22.13
N LYS A 196 -14.57 7.15 22.62
CA LYS A 196 -13.86 8.17 21.85
C LYS A 196 -12.36 7.92 22.01
N LEU A 197 -11.70 7.64 20.89
CA LEU A 197 -10.26 7.49 20.82
C LEU A 197 -9.68 8.63 20.00
N ASP A 198 -8.50 9.10 20.40
CA ASP A 198 -7.74 10.04 19.59
C ASP A 198 -7.25 9.31 18.34
N ASN A 199 -7.91 9.62 17.22
CA ASN A 199 -7.66 9.20 15.84
C ASN A 199 -7.74 7.69 15.56
N PRO A 200 -8.87 7.18 15.03
CA PRO A 200 -8.80 6.02 14.15
C PRO A 200 -8.01 6.42 12.90
N THR A 201 -6.77 5.95 12.78
CA THR A 201 -5.88 6.27 11.68
C THR A 201 -6.21 5.46 10.44
N ASP A 202 -6.20 6.11 9.29
CA ASP A 202 -6.07 5.44 8.01
C ASP A 202 -4.77 4.61 8.02
N TYR A 203 -4.89 3.30 7.80
CA TYR A 203 -3.77 2.36 7.94
C TYR A 203 -3.06 2.15 6.60
N GLU A 204 -1.74 2.33 6.61
CA GLU A 204 -0.84 1.96 5.53
C GLU A 204 0.09 0.85 5.99
N GLY A 205 0.35 -0.10 5.11
CA GLY A 205 1.24 -1.21 5.39
C GLY A 205 1.81 -1.80 4.12
N TYR A 206 2.61 -2.84 4.29
CA TYR A 206 3.20 -3.53 3.16
C TYR A 206 3.21 -5.04 3.37
N SER A 207 3.10 -5.73 2.24
CA SER A 207 3.35 -7.17 2.15
C SER A 207 4.83 -7.41 1.89
N ILE A 208 5.41 -8.39 2.59
CA ILE A 208 6.74 -8.97 2.31
C ILE A 208 6.65 -10.26 1.49
N GLU A 209 5.44 -10.64 1.06
CA GLU A 209 5.21 -11.71 0.09
C GLU A 209 4.58 -11.13 -1.19
N SER A 210 4.74 -11.86 -2.30
CA SER A 210 4.05 -11.52 -3.56
C SER A 210 2.54 -11.72 -3.42
N ILE A 211 1.76 -10.93 -4.14
CA ILE A 211 0.29 -11.09 -4.21
C ILE A 211 -0.03 -11.90 -5.47
N THR A 212 -0.72 -13.02 -5.32
CA THR A 212 -1.10 -13.88 -6.46
C THR A 212 -2.19 -13.22 -7.31
N SER A 213 -2.32 -13.63 -8.58
CA SER A 213 -3.36 -13.14 -9.49
C SER A 213 -4.77 -13.31 -8.95
N ASP A 214 -5.03 -14.42 -8.24
CA ASP A 214 -6.36 -14.71 -7.66
C ASP A 214 -6.76 -13.72 -6.56
N ASN A 215 -5.79 -12.98 -6.02
CA ASN A 215 -5.99 -11.93 -5.04
C ASN A 215 -6.04 -10.53 -5.68
N ILE A 216 -5.87 -10.40 -6.99
CA ILE A 216 -6.08 -9.14 -7.70
C ILE A 216 -7.57 -9.00 -8.00
N ILE A 217 -8.22 -8.04 -7.34
CA ILE A 217 -9.65 -7.76 -7.52
C ILE A 217 -9.86 -6.98 -8.81
N ASP A 218 -9.04 -5.95 -9.03
CA ASP A 218 -9.13 -5.09 -10.19
C ASP A 218 -7.83 -4.30 -10.43
N ILE A 219 -7.59 -3.89 -11.68
CA ILE A 219 -6.57 -2.91 -12.05
C ILE A 219 -7.29 -1.74 -12.72
N ILE A 220 -7.38 -0.65 -11.98
CA ILE A 220 -8.17 0.51 -12.37
C ILE A 220 -7.24 1.53 -13.01
N GLU A 221 -7.45 1.79 -14.30
CA GLU A 221 -6.60 2.68 -15.09
C GLU A 221 -7.16 4.10 -15.22
N TYR A 222 -6.29 5.09 -15.31
CA TYR A 222 -6.63 6.44 -15.75
C TYR A 222 -6.73 6.51 -17.29
N PRO A 223 -7.64 7.31 -17.89
CA PRO A 223 -8.64 8.19 -17.28
C PRO A 223 -10.04 7.57 -17.25
N THR A 224 -10.29 6.57 -16.39
CA THR A 224 -11.64 6.03 -16.21
C THR A 224 -12.39 6.78 -15.10
N GLU A 225 -13.73 6.84 -15.20
CA GLU A 225 -14.58 7.39 -14.14
C GLU A 225 -14.37 6.66 -12.80
N LYS A 226 -14.11 5.34 -12.86
CA LYS A 226 -13.79 4.54 -11.69
C LYS A 226 -12.50 5.01 -11.01
N PHE A 227 -11.46 5.31 -11.79
CA PHE A 227 -10.21 5.88 -11.27
C PHE A 227 -10.44 7.23 -10.61
N ASP A 228 -11.18 8.13 -11.29
CA ASP A 228 -11.48 9.46 -10.78
C ASP A 228 -12.24 9.41 -9.46
N LYS A 229 -13.26 8.57 -9.37
CA LYS A 229 -14.05 8.39 -8.15
C LYS A 229 -13.23 7.81 -7.00
N LEU A 230 -12.36 6.84 -7.29
CA LEU A 230 -11.56 6.16 -6.28
C LEU A 230 -10.44 7.05 -5.71
N THR A 231 -9.85 7.90 -6.54
CA THR A 231 -8.68 8.72 -6.20
C THR A 231 -9.01 10.19 -5.88
N GLY A 232 -10.16 10.69 -6.32
CA GLY A 232 -10.53 12.10 -6.19
C GLY A 232 -9.69 13.05 -7.06
N CYS A 233 -8.95 12.54 -8.05
CA CYS A 233 -7.95 13.33 -8.78
C CYS A 233 -8.50 14.44 -9.68
N ARG A 234 -9.82 14.46 -9.95
CA ARG A 234 -10.46 15.55 -10.72
C ARG A 234 -10.28 16.91 -10.06
N GLU A 235 -10.35 16.94 -8.74
CA GLU A 235 -10.29 18.16 -7.91
C GLU A 235 -8.86 18.64 -7.67
N TRP A 236 -7.84 17.91 -8.12
CA TRP A 236 -6.45 18.25 -7.85
C TRP A 236 -5.98 19.46 -8.66
N SER A 237 -5.11 20.23 -8.01
CA SER A 237 -4.46 21.41 -8.59
C SER A 237 -3.44 21.00 -9.66
N LYS A 238 -2.67 19.93 -9.41
CA LYS A 238 -1.74 19.35 -10.38
C LYS A 238 -2.43 18.21 -11.13
N LYS A 239 -2.59 18.37 -12.44
CA LYS A 239 -3.22 17.35 -13.29
C LYS A 239 -2.30 16.14 -13.49
N ILE A 240 -2.95 14.98 -13.56
CA ILE A 240 -2.32 13.73 -13.98
C ILE A 240 -2.27 13.75 -15.51
N ASN A 241 -1.09 13.51 -16.08
CA ASN A 241 -0.95 13.36 -17.52
C ASN A 241 -1.16 11.89 -17.90
N SER A 242 -1.96 11.64 -18.93
CA SER A 242 -1.87 10.39 -19.68
C SER A 242 -0.53 10.39 -20.41
N GLY A 243 0.32 9.40 -20.09
CA GLY A 243 1.50 9.09 -20.89
C GLY A 243 1.12 8.59 -22.27
#